data_AF-A0A7W1AG01-F1
#
_entry.id   AF-A0A7W1AG01-F1
#
_cell.length_a   1.000
_cell.length_b   1.000
_cell.length_c   1.000
_cell.angle_alpha   90.00
_cell.angle_beta   90.00
_cell.angle_gamma   90.00
#
_symmetry.space_group_name_H-M   'P 1'
#
loop_
_entity.id
_entity.type
_entity.pdbx_description
1 polymer ?
#
loop_
_entity_poly.entity_id
_entity_poly.type
_entity_poly.pdbx_seq_one_letter_code
_entity_poly.pdbx_strand_id
1 'polypeptide(L)'
;MPLPPEDTSLEVGRTKYPAPPRRRLPLWFKGIAPLVLLAALVAMFLKVGPVGVFRQSFPPVEELTIERIRLPAQGVMEVHIVNGGPEPVTVAQVMVDDANWVHRVDGSRTIDRLERRTITIPYPWVEGEPHAVALVTSTGLTFTGDVPVATLSPSVDARYLSTFALLGVYAGVIPVFIGLLWLPFVRSIDRRWTDFFLSLTMGLLVFLGTDALVESVETSGLVAGAFQGPALVLLGVVATPLILASLGRWRGGNRQERTPLQVAGLIALGIGLHNLGEGLAIGASYATGEIALGTFLVIGFLLHNTTEGLGIVTPLADQRPRLGSLVLLGALAGIPTVIGAWIGGFTYSPALTTLFFAIGVGAIIAVVYELYKLFSRRAGAGLAAPLNTAGFLVGMMIMYGTGLLVPA
;
A
#
# COMPACT_ATOMS: atom_id res chain seq x y z
N MET A 1 -53.40 -32.15 -74.40
CA MET A 1 -54.73 -31.84 -73.83
C MET A 1 -54.59 -31.97 -72.32
N PRO A 2 -54.71 -30.89 -71.53
CA PRO A 2 -54.49 -30.89 -70.08
C PRO A 2 -55.82 -31.08 -69.31
N LEU A 3 -55.77 -31.72 -68.13
CA LEU A 3 -56.84 -31.80 -67.13
C LEU A 3 -56.19 -31.80 -65.71
N PRO A 4 -56.89 -31.30 -64.67
CA PRO A 4 -56.53 -30.14 -63.85
C PRO A 4 -55.94 -30.49 -62.45
N PRO A 5 -55.55 -29.49 -61.63
CA PRO A 5 -54.95 -29.74 -60.32
C PRO A 5 -56.02 -29.98 -59.24
N GLU A 6 -55.74 -30.91 -58.32
CA GLU A 6 -56.46 -31.04 -57.05
C GLU A 6 -55.56 -30.61 -55.90
N ASP A 7 -55.91 -29.46 -55.34
CA ASP A 7 -55.51 -29.02 -54.01
C ASP A 7 -56.51 -29.65 -53.01
N THR A 8 -56.02 -30.39 -52.04
CA THR A 8 -56.73 -30.57 -50.76
C THR A 8 -55.72 -30.86 -49.66
N SER A 9 -55.31 -29.76 -49.05
CA SER A 9 -54.75 -29.67 -47.71
C SER A 9 -55.58 -30.48 -46.69
N LEU A 10 -54.96 -31.51 -46.12
CA LEU A 10 -55.36 -32.08 -44.83
C LEU A 10 -54.21 -31.87 -43.84
N GLU A 11 -54.17 -30.69 -43.23
CA GLU A 11 -53.40 -30.44 -42.02
C GLU A 11 -53.97 -31.31 -40.89
N VAL A 12 -53.31 -32.43 -40.61
CA VAL A 12 -53.53 -33.21 -39.40
C VAL A 12 -53.04 -32.37 -38.21
N GLY A 13 -53.99 -31.78 -37.49
CA GLY A 13 -53.75 -31.00 -36.28
C GLY A 13 -52.95 -31.79 -35.25
N ARG A 14 -51.65 -31.51 -35.14
CA ARG A 14 -50.83 -31.94 -34.00
C ARG A 14 -51.30 -31.16 -32.77
N THR A 15 -52.05 -31.83 -31.90
CA THR A 15 -52.33 -31.36 -30.54
C THR A 15 -51.00 -31.16 -29.81
N LYS A 16 -50.58 -29.89 -29.66
CA LYS A 16 -49.45 -29.51 -28.80
C LYS A 16 -49.85 -29.81 -27.36
N TYR A 17 -49.37 -30.91 -26.79
CA TYR A 17 -49.34 -31.06 -25.34
C TYR A 17 -48.52 -29.91 -24.75
N PRO A 18 -49.09 -29.08 -23.84
CA PRO A 18 -48.30 -28.05 -23.18
C PRO A 18 -47.23 -28.73 -22.34
N ALA A 19 -45.96 -28.41 -22.61
CA ALA A 19 -44.85 -28.83 -21.76
C ALA A 19 -45.13 -28.39 -20.32
N PRO A 20 -44.88 -29.23 -19.30
CA PRO A 20 -45.13 -28.86 -17.92
C PRO A 20 -44.34 -27.58 -17.59
N PRO A 21 -44.91 -26.64 -16.82
CA PRO A 21 -44.23 -25.40 -16.50
C PRO A 21 -42.94 -25.74 -15.76
N ARG A 22 -41.79 -25.53 -16.41
CA ARG A 22 -40.49 -25.56 -15.74
C ARG A 22 -40.56 -24.49 -14.66
N ARG A 23 -40.76 -24.88 -13.39
CA ARG A 23 -40.64 -24.00 -12.23
C ARG A 23 -39.21 -23.43 -12.24
N ARG A 24 -39.05 -22.28 -12.90
CA ARG A 24 -37.79 -21.54 -12.90
C ARG A 24 -37.65 -20.98 -11.50
N LEU A 25 -36.78 -21.60 -10.70
CA LEU A 25 -36.40 -21.05 -9.40
C LEU A 25 -36.03 -19.58 -9.59
N PRO A 26 -36.49 -18.68 -8.70
CA PRO A 26 -36.15 -17.26 -8.77
C PRO A 26 -34.64 -17.05 -8.83
N LEU A 27 -34.17 -16.06 -9.60
CA LEU A 27 -32.74 -15.77 -9.75
C LEU A 27 -32.06 -15.52 -8.39
N TRP A 28 -32.75 -14.84 -7.48
CA TRP A 28 -32.26 -14.60 -6.12
C TRP A 28 -32.08 -15.90 -5.32
N PHE A 29 -32.98 -16.89 -5.50
CA PHE A 29 -32.86 -18.18 -4.83
C PHE A 29 -31.64 -18.95 -5.34
N LYS A 30 -31.36 -18.90 -6.64
CA LYS A 30 -30.14 -19.51 -7.21
C LYS A 30 -28.85 -18.84 -6.73
N GLY A 31 -28.89 -17.55 -6.43
CA GLY A 31 -27.75 -16.81 -5.87
C GLY A 31 -27.57 -17.02 -4.36
N ILE A 32 -28.67 -17.07 -3.60
CA ILE A 32 -28.65 -17.15 -2.13
C ILE A 32 -28.58 -18.60 -1.63
N ALA A 33 -29.21 -19.57 -2.31
CA ALA A 33 -29.26 -20.95 -1.84
C ALA A 33 -27.88 -21.60 -1.66
N PRO A 34 -26.87 -21.40 -2.54
CA PRO A 34 -25.52 -21.89 -2.29
C PRO A 34 -24.86 -21.26 -1.06
N LEU A 35 -25.09 -19.97 -0.81
CA LEU A 35 -24.56 -19.26 0.37
C LEU A 35 -25.21 -19.74 1.66
N VAL A 36 -26.53 -19.96 1.65
CA VAL A 36 -27.27 -20.53 2.79
C VAL A 36 -26.85 -21.97 3.06
N LEU A 37 -26.67 -22.78 2.01
CA LEU A 37 -26.15 -24.14 2.15
C LEU A 37 -24.74 -24.14 2.73
N LEU A 38 -23.85 -23.27 2.24
CA LEU A 38 -22.51 -23.12 2.78
C LEU A 38 -22.55 -22.71 4.26
N ALA A 39 -23.34 -21.71 4.62
CA ALA A 39 -23.51 -21.28 6.01
C ALA A 39 -24.05 -22.41 6.91
N ALA A 40 -25.00 -23.20 6.42
CA ALA A 40 -25.54 -24.36 7.14
C ALA A 40 -24.49 -25.46 7.31
N LEU A 41 -23.69 -25.76 6.28
CA LEU A 41 -22.60 -26.73 6.35
C LEU A 41 -21.49 -26.28 7.30
N VAL A 42 -21.12 -25.00 7.28
CA VAL A 42 -20.15 -24.42 8.24
C VAL A 42 -20.70 -24.51 9.67
N ALA A 43 -21.96 -24.14 9.90
CA ALA A 43 -22.58 -24.24 11.21
C ALA A 43 -22.66 -25.70 11.71
N MET A 44 -22.94 -26.65 10.82
CA MET A 44 -22.92 -28.09 11.13
C MET A 44 -21.51 -28.56 11.49
N PHE A 45 -20.50 -28.15 10.72
CA PHE A 45 -19.10 -28.47 10.99
C PHE A 45 -18.63 -27.88 12.33
N LEU A 46 -19.02 -26.66 12.69
CA LEU A 46 -18.65 -26.05 13.97
C LEU A 46 -19.35 -26.70 15.18
N LYS A 47 -20.58 -27.21 15.01
CA LYS A 47 -21.36 -27.84 16.09
C LYS A 47 -21.06 -29.33 16.28
N VAL A 48 -20.87 -30.07 15.19
CA VAL A 48 -20.81 -31.55 15.16
C VAL A 48 -19.47 -32.06 14.62
N GLY A 49 -18.67 -31.19 14.01
CA GLY A 49 -17.38 -31.56 13.44
C GLY A 49 -16.32 -31.88 14.50
N PRO A 50 -15.20 -32.49 14.09
CA PRO A 50 -14.19 -33.03 15.00
C PRO A 50 -13.32 -31.96 15.68
N VAL A 51 -13.67 -30.67 15.56
CA VAL A 51 -12.90 -29.53 16.09
C VAL A 51 -12.65 -29.68 17.59
N GLY A 52 -13.64 -30.17 18.35
CA GLY A 52 -13.50 -30.43 19.79
C GLY A 52 -12.56 -31.59 20.13
N VAL A 53 -12.45 -32.60 19.25
CA VAL A 53 -11.58 -33.78 19.45
C VAL A 53 -10.11 -33.41 19.27
N PHE A 54 -9.80 -32.52 18.33
CA PHE A 54 -8.42 -32.10 18.06
C PHE A 54 -7.90 -31.04 19.04
N ARG A 55 -8.74 -30.15 19.58
CA ARG A 55 -8.31 -29.09 20.52
C ARG A 55 -7.66 -29.61 21.81
N GLN A 56 -8.00 -30.80 22.28
CA GLN A 56 -7.39 -31.37 23.50
C GLN A 56 -5.99 -31.98 23.27
N SER A 57 -5.55 -32.12 22.01
CA SER A 57 -4.33 -32.85 21.66
C SER A 57 -3.16 -31.95 21.22
N PHE A 58 -3.36 -30.64 21.11
CA PHE A 58 -2.34 -29.69 20.66
C PHE A 58 -2.15 -28.57 21.67
N PRO A 59 -0.90 -28.08 21.88
CA PRO A 59 -0.66 -26.90 22.69
C PRO A 59 -1.39 -25.67 22.11
N PRO A 60 -1.78 -24.70 22.95
CA PRO A 60 -2.46 -23.49 22.50
C PRO A 60 -1.58 -22.74 21.50
N VAL A 61 -2.17 -22.27 20.41
CA VAL A 61 -1.48 -21.43 19.43
C VAL A 61 -1.52 -20.00 19.93
N GLU A 62 -0.49 -19.62 20.67
CA GLU A 62 -0.31 -18.25 21.15
C GLU A 62 0.49 -17.45 20.14
N GLU A 63 -0.02 -16.26 19.80
CA GLU A 63 0.68 -15.35 18.92
C GLU A 63 0.43 -13.93 19.41
N LEU A 64 1.45 -13.35 20.06
CA LEU A 64 1.44 -11.98 20.54
C LEU A 64 2.42 -11.16 19.71
N THR A 65 1.93 -10.09 19.09
CA THR A 65 2.75 -9.20 18.27
C THR A 65 2.92 -7.88 18.99
N ILE A 66 4.15 -7.43 19.14
CA ILE A 66 4.47 -6.06 19.58
C ILE A 66 4.35 -5.15 18.36
N GLU A 67 3.27 -4.35 18.29
CA GLU A 67 3.04 -3.44 17.16
C GLU A 67 3.97 -2.22 17.22
N ARG A 68 4.30 -1.75 18.43
CA ARG A 68 5.13 -0.55 18.65
C ARG A 68 5.63 -0.46 20.09
N ILE A 69 6.87 -0.01 20.28
CA ILE A 69 7.38 0.44 21.57
C ILE A 69 7.52 1.97 21.53
N ARG A 70 6.98 2.66 22.53
CA ARG A 70 7.06 4.12 22.67
C ARG A 70 7.79 4.49 23.95
N LEU A 71 8.54 5.58 23.89
CA LEU A 71 9.20 6.21 25.03
C LEU A 71 8.58 7.60 25.24
N PRO A 72 7.37 7.69 25.84
CA PRO A 72 6.62 8.95 25.91
C PRO A 72 7.25 9.98 26.86
N ALA A 73 8.03 9.51 27.83
CA ALA A 73 8.72 10.34 28.80
C ALA A 73 9.98 9.63 29.29
N GLN A 74 10.91 10.41 29.85
CA GLN A 74 12.08 9.86 30.53
C GLN A 74 11.67 8.88 31.63
N GLY A 75 12.26 7.69 31.64
CA GLY A 75 11.96 6.66 32.62
C GLY A 75 10.67 5.86 32.40
N VAL A 76 10.01 6.03 31.25
CA VAL A 76 8.78 5.30 30.92
C VAL A 76 8.87 4.70 29.52
N MET A 77 8.51 3.42 29.40
CA MET A 77 8.36 2.69 28.16
C MET A 77 6.93 2.15 28.05
N GLU A 78 6.31 2.29 26.89
CA GLU A 78 4.98 1.78 26.56
C GLU A 78 5.08 0.78 25.42
N VAL A 79 4.60 -0.43 25.63
CA VAL A 79 4.64 -1.53 24.66
C VAL A 79 3.23 -1.81 24.20
N HIS A 80 2.94 -1.50 22.94
CA HIS A 80 1.65 -1.76 22.31
C HIS A 80 1.66 -3.14 21.70
N ILE A 81 0.68 -3.96 22.09
CA ILE A 81 0.58 -5.35 21.68
C ILE A 81 -0.79 -5.67 21.13
N VAL A 82 -0.82 -6.68 20.26
CA VAL A 82 -2.05 -7.28 19.72
C VAL A 82 -1.94 -8.79 19.73
N ASN A 83 -3.02 -9.48 20.08
CA ASN A 83 -3.11 -10.93 19.95
C ASN A 83 -3.50 -11.29 18.49
N GLY A 84 -2.52 -11.79 17.74
CA GLY A 84 -2.71 -12.31 16.38
C GLY A 84 -3.24 -13.75 16.32
N GLY A 85 -3.22 -14.44 17.46
CA GLY A 85 -3.55 -15.85 17.58
C GLY A 85 -5.06 -16.14 17.61
N PRO A 86 -5.45 -17.40 17.42
CA PRO A 86 -6.83 -17.84 17.53
C PRO A 86 -7.35 -17.89 18.97
N GLU A 87 -6.46 -18.01 19.96
CA GLU A 87 -6.78 -18.23 21.37
C GLU A 87 -6.34 -17.06 22.25
N PRO A 88 -6.98 -16.83 23.42
CA PRO A 88 -6.56 -15.80 24.36
C PRO A 88 -5.17 -16.06 24.92
N VAL A 89 -4.35 -15.02 25.04
CA VAL A 89 -2.97 -15.10 25.54
C VAL A 89 -2.86 -14.31 26.85
N THR A 90 -2.27 -14.91 27.89
CA THR A 90 -2.04 -14.22 29.18
C THR A 90 -0.57 -13.83 29.32
N VAL A 91 -0.29 -12.53 29.43
CA VAL A 91 1.06 -12.02 29.73
C VAL A 91 1.37 -12.22 31.22
N ALA A 92 2.37 -13.04 31.52
CA ALA A 92 2.78 -13.36 32.87
C ALA A 92 3.90 -12.45 33.37
N GLN A 93 4.95 -12.27 32.55
CA GLN A 93 6.14 -11.48 32.87
C GLN A 93 6.54 -10.57 31.72
N VAL A 94 7.26 -9.51 32.07
CA VAL A 94 7.83 -8.55 31.12
C VAL A 94 9.28 -8.34 31.54
N MET A 95 10.17 -8.47 30.57
CA MET A 95 11.60 -8.30 30.74
C MET A 95 12.08 -7.14 29.86
N VAL A 96 13.03 -6.36 30.37
CA VAL A 96 13.78 -5.36 29.60
C VAL A 96 15.26 -5.66 29.82
N ASP A 97 16.01 -5.82 28.73
CA ASP A 97 17.44 -6.17 28.73
C ASP A 97 17.75 -7.38 29.64
N ASP A 98 17.01 -8.47 29.39
CA ASP A 98 17.09 -9.75 30.13
C ASP A 98 16.75 -9.69 31.64
N ALA A 99 16.25 -8.56 32.14
CA ALA A 99 15.85 -8.38 33.53
C ALA A 99 14.32 -8.28 33.67
N ASN A 100 13.76 -9.05 34.60
CA ASN A 100 12.34 -8.93 34.97
C ASN A 100 12.04 -7.54 35.54
N TRP A 101 10.98 -6.91 35.04
CA TRP A 101 10.59 -5.57 35.49
C TRP A 101 9.12 -5.48 35.90
N VAL A 102 8.86 -4.55 36.82
CA VAL A 102 7.49 -4.21 37.22
C VAL A 102 6.79 -3.54 36.04
N HIS A 103 5.53 -3.87 35.80
CA HIS A 103 4.77 -3.34 34.67
C HIS A 103 3.28 -3.21 35.03
N ARG A 104 2.57 -2.41 34.24
CA ARG A 104 1.13 -2.22 34.32
C ARG A 104 0.51 -2.47 32.95
N VAL A 105 -0.52 -3.31 32.89
CA VAL A 105 -1.32 -3.51 31.68
C VAL A 105 -2.58 -2.65 31.77
N ASP A 106 -3.01 -2.05 30.66
CA ASP A 106 -4.27 -1.31 30.54
C ASP A 106 -5.49 -2.24 30.47
N GLY A 107 -5.72 -3.00 31.56
CA GLY A 107 -6.89 -3.87 31.71
C GLY A 107 -6.50 -5.29 32.16
N SER A 108 -7.18 -6.29 31.60
CA SER A 108 -6.86 -7.70 31.84
C SER A 108 -5.49 -8.06 31.28
N ARG A 109 -4.77 -8.95 31.97
CA ARG A 109 -3.54 -9.57 31.48
C ARG A 109 -3.79 -10.65 30.43
N THR A 110 -5.01 -11.17 30.37
CA THR A 110 -5.48 -12.07 29.30
C THR A 110 -6.04 -11.22 28.17
N ILE A 111 -5.47 -11.42 26.98
CA ILE A 111 -5.71 -10.64 25.77
C ILE A 111 -6.45 -11.53 24.78
N ASP A 112 -7.68 -11.16 24.47
CA ASP A 112 -8.51 -11.91 23.52
C ASP A 112 -8.01 -11.74 22.08
N ARG A 113 -8.45 -12.60 21.17
CA ARG A 113 -8.08 -12.51 19.75
C ARG A 113 -8.42 -11.13 19.16
N LEU A 114 -7.47 -10.55 18.42
CA LEU A 114 -7.54 -9.20 17.82
C LEU A 114 -7.61 -8.06 18.84
N GLU A 115 -7.54 -8.36 20.13
CA GLU A 115 -7.54 -7.35 21.17
C GLU A 115 -6.17 -6.68 21.27
N ARG A 116 -6.20 -5.36 21.48
CA ARG A 116 -5.02 -4.55 21.72
C ARG A 116 -4.90 -4.19 23.19
N ARG A 117 -3.64 -4.14 23.66
CA ARG A 117 -3.27 -3.69 25.00
C ARG A 117 -2.00 -2.87 24.96
N THR A 118 -1.80 -2.07 25.99
CA THR A 118 -0.62 -1.27 26.26
C THR A 118 -0.04 -1.69 27.61
N ILE A 119 1.23 -2.07 27.60
CA ILE A 119 2.00 -2.38 28.79
C ILE A 119 2.89 -1.17 29.10
N THR A 120 2.68 -0.55 30.25
CA THR A 120 3.54 0.54 30.75
C THR A 120 4.60 -0.03 31.68
N ILE A 121 5.87 0.28 31.40
CA ILE A 121 7.05 -0.16 32.13
C ILE A 121 7.81 1.09 32.62
N PRO A 122 7.94 1.32 33.95
CA PRO A 122 8.73 2.42 34.50
C PRO A 122 10.23 2.06 34.43
N TYR A 123 10.81 2.11 33.24
CA TYR A 123 12.20 1.73 32.97
C TYR A 123 13.08 2.96 32.70
N PRO A 124 14.17 3.17 33.47
CA PRO A 124 15.08 4.32 33.32
C PRO A 124 16.02 4.15 32.12
N TRP A 125 15.46 4.13 30.91
CA TRP A 125 16.23 4.05 29.66
C TRP A 125 17.17 5.26 29.49
N VAL A 126 18.25 5.06 28.75
CA VAL A 126 19.26 6.09 28.46
C VAL A 126 19.16 6.47 26.99
N GLU A 127 19.18 7.78 26.70
CA GLU A 127 19.07 8.26 25.33
C GLU A 127 20.22 7.74 24.46
N GLY A 128 19.86 7.18 23.29
CA GLY A 128 20.81 6.61 22.33
C GLY A 128 21.16 5.14 22.56
N GLU A 129 20.77 4.54 23.69
CA GLU A 129 21.03 3.11 23.94
C GLU A 129 19.97 2.21 23.28
N PRO A 130 20.37 1.05 22.75
CA PRO A 130 19.43 0.03 22.32
C PRO A 130 18.83 -0.70 23.53
N HIS A 131 17.56 -1.09 23.44
CA HIS A 131 16.91 -1.91 24.46
C HIS A 131 16.11 -3.05 23.81
N ALA A 132 16.06 -4.20 24.47
CA ALA A 132 15.23 -5.33 24.07
C ALA A 132 14.13 -5.59 25.11
N VAL A 133 12.88 -5.68 24.65
CA VAL A 133 11.73 -6.03 25.49
C VAL A 133 11.28 -7.45 25.17
N ALA A 134 11.11 -8.27 26.20
CA ALA A 134 10.57 -9.61 26.09
C ALA A 134 9.27 -9.76 26.91
N LEU A 135 8.23 -10.31 26.29
CA LEU A 135 6.95 -10.63 26.91
C LEU A 135 6.86 -12.15 27.07
N VAL A 136 6.73 -12.61 28.31
CA VAL A 136 6.63 -14.04 28.61
C VAL A 136 5.20 -14.37 29.00
N THR A 137 4.60 -15.34 28.32
CA THR A 137 3.22 -15.77 28.55
C THR A 137 3.11 -16.75 29.71
N SER A 138 1.90 -17.05 30.18
CA SER A 138 1.65 -18.04 31.24
C SER A 138 2.06 -19.47 30.87
N THR A 139 2.21 -19.77 29.58
CA THR A 139 2.72 -21.06 29.09
C THR A 139 4.25 -21.06 28.90
N GLY A 140 4.91 -19.91 29.08
CA GLY A 140 6.36 -19.76 28.97
C GLY A 140 6.86 -19.43 27.57
N LEU A 141 5.98 -19.08 26.62
CA LEU A 141 6.39 -18.56 25.31
C LEU A 141 6.85 -17.11 25.45
N THR A 142 7.89 -16.75 24.69
CA THR A 142 8.49 -15.41 24.73
C THR A 142 8.34 -14.71 23.39
N PHE A 143 7.87 -13.47 23.42
CA PHE A 143 7.75 -12.58 22.26
C PHE A 143 8.61 -11.34 22.49
N THR A 144 9.50 -11.02 21.55
CA THR A 144 10.49 -9.95 21.70
C THR A 144 10.20 -8.78 20.78
N GLY A 145 10.65 -7.60 21.19
CA GLY A 145 10.64 -6.38 20.37
C GLY A 145 11.78 -5.47 20.78
N ASP A 146 12.38 -4.81 19.79
CA ASP A 146 13.59 -4.03 19.98
C ASP A 146 13.30 -2.53 19.88
N VAL A 147 14.07 -1.76 20.64
CA VAL A 147 14.23 -0.32 20.49
C VAL A 147 15.67 -0.11 20.02
N PRO A 148 15.92 0.10 18.71
CA PRO A 148 17.28 0.22 18.19
C PRO A 148 18.04 1.41 18.78
N VAL A 149 17.34 2.52 18.99
CA VAL A 149 17.90 3.76 19.57
C VAL A 149 16.84 4.41 20.46
N ALA A 150 17.07 4.42 21.77
CA ALA A 150 16.14 5.03 22.71
C ALA A 150 16.10 6.56 22.54
N THR A 151 14.97 7.08 22.08
CA THR A 151 14.69 8.52 21.98
C THR A 151 13.26 8.80 22.38
N LEU A 152 12.96 10.02 22.83
CA LEU A 152 11.59 10.40 23.15
C LEU A 152 10.69 10.25 21.92
N SER A 153 9.64 9.44 22.06
CA SER A 153 8.67 9.25 21.00
C SER A 153 7.93 10.54 20.69
N PRO A 154 7.71 10.87 19.40
CA PRO A 154 6.98 12.07 19.01
C PRO A 154 5.58 12.15 19.64
N SER A 155 5.28 13.31 20.22
CA SER A 155 3.94 13.71 20.69
C SER A 155 3.23 14.57 19.65
N VAL A 156 1.89 14.51 19.61
CA VAL A 156 1.09 15.36 18.71
C VAL A 156 1.07 16.79 19.25
N ASP A 157 2.14 17.53 18.97
CA ASP A 157 2.30 18.94 19.32
C ASP A 157 2.78 19.77 18.11
N ALA A 158 2.78 21.10 18.25
CA ALA A 158 3.13 22.00 17.17
C ALA A 158 4.57 21.81 16.65
N ARG A 159 5.50 21.36 17.50
CA ARG A 159 6.91 21.15 17.13
C ARG A 159 7.04 19.92 16.23
N TYR A 160 6.48 18.78 16.62
CA TYR A 160 6.56 17.57 15.79
C TYR A 160 5.68 17.68 14.55
N LEU A 161 4.50 18.30 14.64
CA LEU A 161 3.65 18.56 13.48
C LEU A 161 4.38 19.39 12.42
N SER A 162 5.03 20.49 12.83
CA SER A 162 5.79 21.33 11.90
C SER A 162 7.04 20.64 11.37
N THR A 163 7.75 19.87 12.21
CA THR A 163 8.95 19.12 11.78
C THR A 163 8.60 18.08 10.71
N PHE A 164 7.60 17.23 10.94
CA PHE A 164 7.19 16.23 9.94
C PHE A 164 6.59 16.87 8.69
N ALA A 165 5.88 18.00 8.83
CA ALA A 165 5.42 18.76 7.67
C ALA A 165 6.58 19.29 6.84
N LEU A 166 7.60 19.85 7.49
CA LEU A 166 8.78 20.38 6.82
C LEU A 166 9.57 19.27 6.11
N LEU A 167 9.75 18.11 6.75
CA LEU A 167 10.37 16.94 6.14
C LEU A 167 9.60 16.47 4.90
N GLY A 168 8.26 16.34 5.00
CA GLY A 168 7.43 15.99 3.84
C GLY A 168 7.43 17.04 2.74
N VAL A 169 7.55 18.33 3.08
CA VAL A 169 7.70 19.41 2.09
C VAL A 169 9.04 19.32 1.37
N TYR A 170 10.13 19.07 2.08
CA TYR A 170 11.46 18.91 1.47
C TYR A 170 11.59 17.64 0.63
N ALA A 171 11.03 16.53 1.12
CA ALA A 171 11.12 15.24 0.43
C ALA A 171 10.15 15.12 -0.76
N GLY A 172 8.97 15.73 -0.69
CA GLY A 172 7.91 15.53 -1.69
C GLY A 172 7.50 16.80 -2.44
N VAL A 173 7.03 17.82 -1.70
CA VAL A 173 6.42 19.01 -2.33
C VAL A 173 7.43 19.78 -3.19
N ILE A 174 8.53 20.23 -2.60
CA ILE A 174 9.58 21.01 -3.30
C ILE A 174 10.11 20.27 -4.54
N PRO A 175 10.59 19.01 -4.44
CA PRO A 175 11.19 18.31 -5.58
C PRO A 175 10.19 18.08 -6.71
N VAL A 176 8.94 17.68 -6.42
CA VAL A 176 7.91 17.56 -7.47
C VAL A 176 7.74 18.89 -8.21
N PHE A 177 7.64 20.01 -7.48
CA PHE A 177 7.53 21.33 -8.09
C PHE A 177 8.77 21.73 -8.89
N ILE A 178 9.98 21.40 -8.44
CA ILE A 178 11.21 21.57 -9.22
C ILE A 178 11.12 20.77 -10.52
N GLY A 179 10.64 19.53 -10.47
CA GLY A 179 10.41 18.71 -11.66
C GLY A 179 9.42 19.34 -12.65
N LEU A 180 8.36 20.00 -12.16
CA LEU A 180 7.43 20.72 -13.04
C LEU A 180 8.08 21.89 -13.79
N LEU A 181 9.15 22.49 -13.24
CA LEU A 181 9.89 23.58 -13.88
C LEU A 181 10.63 23.13 -15.16
N TRP A 182 10.72 21.83 -15.42
CA TRP A 182 11.31 21.29 -16.64
C TRP A 182 10.38 21.39 -17.85
N LEU A 183 9.12 21.79 -17.68
CA LEU A 183 8.16 21.92 -18.77
C LEU A 183 8.64 22.79 -19.97
N PRO A 184 9.28 23.96 -19.79
CA PRO A 184 9.81 24.74 -20.91
C PRO A 184 10.93 24.00 -21.66
N PHE A 185 11.79 23.27 -20.95
CA PHE A 185 12.84 22.45 -21.55
C PHE A 185 12.25 21.30 -22.37
N VAL A 186 11.30 20.56 -21.80
CA VAL A 186 10.61 19.45 -22.50
C VAL A 186 9.89 19.91 -23.77
N ARG A 187 9.42 21.17 -23.80
CA ARG A 187 8.83 21.79 -25.00
C ARG A 187 9.83 22.13 -26.09
N SER A 188 11.09 22.31 -25.75
CA SER A 188 12.11 22.82 -26.66
C SER A 188 12.94 21.71 -27.33
N ILE A 189 12.84 20.48 -26.83
CA ILE A 189 13.62 19.34 -27.32
C ILE A 189 12.84 18.54 -28.37
N ASP A 190 13.58 17.86 -29.26
CA ASP A 190 13.00 16.94 -30.23
C ASP A 190 12.27 15.79 -29.54
N ARG A 191 11.25 15.25 -30.21
CA ARG A 191 10.41 14.16 -29.70
C ARG A 191 11.21 12.93 -29.22
N ARG A 192 12.30 12.57 -29.89
CA ARG A 192 13.20 11.47 -29.49
C ARG A 192 13.74 11.62 -28.06
N TRP A 193 13.98 12.86 -27.62
CA TRP A 193 14.51 13.15 -26.29
C TRP A 193 13.39 13.19 -25.25
N THR A 194 12.20 13.69 -25.62
CA THR A 194 11.00 13.55 -24.78
C THR A 194 10.70 12.07 -24.49
N ASP A 195 10.82 11.23 -25.51
CA ASP A 195 10.62 9.77 -25.44
C ASP A 195 11.71 9.07 -24.60
N PHE A 196 12.97 9.53 -24.71
CA PHE A 196 14.08 9.11 -23.84
C PHE A 196 13.78 9.43 -22.37
N PHE A 197 13.42 10.68 -22.05
CA PHE A 197 13.15 11.11 -20.68
C PHE A 197 11.94 10.40 -20.08
N LEU A 198 10.90 10.15 -20.88
CA LEU A 198 9.76 9.36 -20.45
C LEU A 198 10.16 7.91 -20.13
N SER A 199 11.04 7.32 -20.94
CA SER A 199 11.58 5.98 -20.71
C SER A 199 12.46 5.94 -19.46
N LEU A 200 13.26 6.97 -19.25
CA LEU A 200 14.05 7.17 -18.03
C LEU A 200 13.17 7.26 -16.78
N THR A 201 12.08 8.04 -16.82
CA THR A 201 11.10 8.08 -15.72
C THR A 201 10.46 6.72 -15.46
N MET A 202 10.09 5.96 -16.51
CA MET A 202 9.58 4.60 -16.33
C MET A 202 10.61 3.67 -15.67
N GLY A 203 11.89 3.78 -16.03
CA GLY A 203 12.97 3.00 -15.42
C GLY A 203 13.15 3.31 -13.94
N LEU A 204 13.15 4.60 -13.57
CA LEU A 204 13.21 5.05 -12.17
C LEU A 204 12.02 4.50 -11.37
N LEU A 205 10.79 4.67 -11.90
CA LEU A 205 9.57 4.20 -11.25
C LEU A 205 9.53 2.68 -11.06
N VAL A 206 10.01 1.89 -12.03
CA VAL A 206 10.05 0.42 -11.90
C VAL A 206 11.01 -0.02 -10.80
N PHE A 207 12.17 0.64 -10.69
CA PHE A 207 13.10 0.37 -9.59
C PHE A 207 12.46 0.69 -8.24
N LEU A 208 11.86 1.87 -8.11
CA LEU A 208 11.17 2.29 -6.88
C LEU A 208 9.98 1.42 -6.50
N GLY A 209 9.21 0.99 -7.50
CA GLY A 209 8.12 0.03 -7.28
C GLY A 209 8.64 -1.32 -6.80
N THR A 210 9.88 -1.69 -7.13
CA THR A 210 10.52 -2.90 -6.62
C THR A 210 10.97 -2.70 -5.18
N ASP A 211 11.62 -1.58 -4.86
CA ASP A 211 12.04 -1.26 -3.48
C ASP A 211 10.84 -1.20 -2.52
N ALA A 212 9.79 -0.46 -2.90
CA ALA A 212 8.57 -0.38 -2.10
C ALA A 212 7.85 -1.73 -1.97
N LEU A 213 7.98 -2.63 -2.96
CA LEU A 213 7.43 -3.98 -2.87
C LEU A 213 8.21 -4.81 -1.85
N VAL A 214 9.54 -4.77 -1.90
CA VAL A 214 10.41 -5.45 -0.93
C VAL A 214 10.08 -4.97 0.49
N GLU A 215 10.04 -3.66 0.70
CA GLU A 215 9.70 -3.05 1.98
C GLU A 215 8.31 -3.47 2.47
N SER A 216 7.32 -3.53 1.57
CA SER A 216 5.98 -4.00 1.93
C SER A 216 5.96 -5.47 2.37
N VAL A 217 6.77 -6.33 1.74
CA VAL A 217 6.89 -7.75 2.09
C VAL A 217 7.62 -7.91 3.41
N GLU A 218 8.71 -7.19 3.63
CA GLU A 218 9.47 -7.22 4.89
C GLU A 218 8.62 -6.75 6.07
N THR A 219 7.98 -5.59 5.95
CA THR A 219 7.08 -5.08 6.99
C THR A 219 5.89 -6.01 7.22
N SER A 220 5.43 -6.73 6.18
CA SER A 220 4.32 -7.69 6.33
C SER A 220 4.62 -8.82 7.31
N GLY A 221 5.90 -9.14 7.55
CA GLY A 221 6.33 -10.10 8.56
C GLY A 221 6.17 -9.62 9.99
N LEU A 222 6.12 -8.30 10.20
CA LEU A 222 5.87 -7.66 11.49
C LEU A 222 4.37 -7.50 11.80
N VAL A 223 3.50 -7.82 10.84
CA VAL A 223 2.05 -7.73 11.00
C VAL A 223 1.56 -8.96 11.75
N ALA A 224 0.74 -8.74 12.79
CA ALA A 224 0.11 -9.84 13.52
C ALA A 224 -0.67 -10.77 12.58
N GLY A 225 -0.50 -12.08 12.74
CA GLY A 225 -0.98 -13.10 11.81
C GLY A 225 -2.48 -13.02 11.52
N ALA A 226 -3.28 -12.58 12.49
CA ALA A 226 -4.71 -12.33 12.30
C ALA A 226 -5.05 -11.34 11.17
N PHE A 227 -4.17 -10.38 10.88
CA PHE A 227 -4.34 -9.39 9.81
C PHE A 227 -3.78 -9.85 8.46
N GLN A 228 -3.10 -11.00 8.40
CA GLN A 228 -2.57 -11.61 7.18
C GLN A 228 -1.72 -10.62 6.37
N GLY A 229 -0.55 -10.22 6.90
CA GLY A 229 0.38 -9.28 6.24
C GLY A 229 0.55 -9.48 4.73
N PRO A 230 0.85 -10.70 4.23
CA PRO A 230 0.97 -10.95 2.79
C PRO A 230 -0.31 -10.67 1.99
N ALA A 231 -1.49 -10.91 2.59
CA ALA A 231 -2.77 -10.56 1.97
C ALA A 231 -2.97 -9.04 1.91
N LEU A 232 -2.49 -8.27 2.88
CA LEU A 232 -2.49 -6.80 2.82
C LEU A 232 -1.61 -6.29 1.67
N VAL A 233 -0.43 -6.89 1.45
CA VAL A 233 0.43 -6.58 0.31
C VAL A 233 -0.31 -6.84 -1.00
N LEU A 234 -0.88 -8.04 -1.17
CA LEU A 234 -1.66 -8.39 -2.35
C LEU A 234 -2.82 -7.41 -2.60
N LEU A 235 -3.57 -7.09 -1.54
CA LEU A 235 -4.69 -6.16 -1.62
C LEU A 235 -4.23 -4.76 -2.04
N GLY A 236 -3.18 -4.22 -1.44
CA GLY A 236 -2.65 -2.90 -1.80
C GLY A 236 -2.15 -2.85 -3.25
N VAL A 237 -1.33 -3.83 -3.65
CA VAL A 237 -0.73 -3.90 -4.99
C VAL A 237 -1.78 -4.07 -6.08
N VAL A 238 -2.79 -4.92 -5.87
CA VAL A 238 -3.80 -5.24 -6.89
C VAL A 238 -4.97 -4.27 -6.87
N ALA A 239 -5.48 -3.88 -5.70
CA ALA A 239 -6.66 -3.02 -5.62
C ALA A 239 -6.36 -1.60 -6.12
N THR A 240 -5.18 -1.06 -5.83
CA THR A 240 -4.82 0.31 -6.20
C THR A 240 -4.91 0.59 -7.70
N PRO A 241 -4.25 -0.17 -8.60
CA PRO A 241 -4.35 0.08 -10.03
C PRO A 241 -5.78 -0.12 -10.56
N LEU A 242 -6.56 -1.06 -9.99
CA LEU A 242 -7.96 -1.26 -10.35
C LEU A 242 -8.85 -0.07 -9.95
N ILE A 243 -8.63 0.48 -8.75
CA ILE A 243 -9.33 1.67 -8.25
C ILE A 243 -8.97 2.88 -9.12
N LEU A 244 -7.69 3.11 -9.39
CA LEU A 244 -7.23 4.22 -10.25
C LEU A 244 -7.77 4.09 -11.68
N ALA A 245 -7.76 2.89 -12.26
CA ALA A 245 -8.35 2.63 -13.57
C ALA A 245 -9.87 2.91 -13.58
N SER A 246 -10.58 2.53 -12.52
CA SER A 246 -12.02 2.75 -12.37
C SER A 246 -12.35 4.23 -12.23
N LEU A 247 -11.63 4.98 -11.39
CA LEU A 247 -11.73 6.44 -11.26
C LEU A 247 -11.47 7.15 -12.59
N GLY A 248 -10.46 6.68 -13.33
CA GLY A 248 -10.11 7.21 -14.65
C GLY A 248 -11.16 6.92 -15.73
N ARG A 249 -12.01 5.89 -15.57
CA ARG A 249 -13.17 5.65 -16.45
C ARG A 249 -14.37 6.49 -16.04
N TRP A 250 -14.63 6.60 -14.74
CA TRP A 250 -15.76 7.36 -14.20
C TRP A 250 -15.68 8.85 -14.57
N ARG A 251 -14.49 9.47 -14.49
CA ARG A 251 -14.27 10.87 -14.88
C ARG A 251 -14.20 11.11 -16.39
N GLY A 252 -13.94 10.08 -17.20
CA GLY A 252 -13.76 10.20 -18.66
C GLY A 252 -15.07 10.25 -19.46
N GLY A 253 -16.19 9.78 -18.88
CA GLY A 253 -17.41 9.50 -19.63
C GLY A 253 -17.17 8.47 -20.76
N ASN A 254 -18.22 8.10 -21.50
CA ASN A 254 -18.14 7.10 -22.58
C ASN A 254 -17.29 7.54 -23.82
N ARG A 255 -16.40 8.53 -23.67
CA ARG A 255 -15.49 9.02 -24.73
C ARG A 255 -14.14 8.32 -24.61
N GLN A 256 -13.70 7.70 -25.71
CA GLN A 256 -12.57 6.77 -25.78
C GLN A 256 -11.17 7.40 -25.52
N GLU A 257 -11.03 8.73 -25.43
CA GLU A 257 -9.73 9.40 -25.34
C GLU A 257 -9.66 10.43 -24.21
N ARG A 258 -8.69 10.22 -23.29
CA ARG A 258 -8.37 11.14 -22.21
C ARG A 258 -7.57 12.32 -22.74
N THR A 259 -7.87 13.52 -22.25
CA THR A 259 -7.06 14.71 -22.56
C THR A 259 -5.68 14.60 -21.88
N PRO A 260 -4.64 15.25 -22.42
CA PRO A 260 -3.33 15.26 -21.78
C PRO A 260 -3.32 15.77 -20.33
N LEU A 261 -4.20 16.71 -19.98
CA LEU A 261 -4.38 17.16 -18.60
C LEU A 261 -4.99 16.07 -17.70
N GLN A 262 -5.93 15.28 -18.22
CA GLN A 262 -6.47 14.12 -17.49
C GLN A 262 -5.40 13.03 -17.28
N VAL A 263 -4.55 12.80 -18.28
CA VAL A 263 -3.43 11.86 -18.17
C VAL A 263 -2.42 12.36 -17.12
N ALA A 264 -2.02 13.63 -17.19
CA ALA A 264 -1.15 14.25 -16.18
C ALA A 264 -1.77 14.19 -14.77
N GLY A 265 -3.08 14.38 -14.65
CA GLY A 265 -3.79 14.27 -13.37
C GLY A 265 -3.81 12.84 -12.79
N LEU A 266 -3.94 11.82 -13.64
CA LEU A 266 -3.84 10.42 -13.20
C LEU A 266 -2.41 10.06 -12.79
N ILE A 267 -1.42 10.55 -13.52
CA ILE A 267 0.00 10.39 -13.19
C ILE A 267 0.29 11.07 -11.84
N ALA A 268 -0.10 12.33 -11.65
CA ALA A 268 0.08 13.07 -10.41
C ALA A 268 -0.64 12.42 -9.22
N LEU A 269 -1.84 11.84 -9.43
CA LEU A 269 -2.54 11.10 -8.39
C LEU A 269 -1.81 9.80 -8.01
N GLY A 270 -1.34 9.04 -9.00
CA GLY A 270 -0.59 7.81 -8.75
C GLY A 270 0.73 8.08 -8.03
N ILE A 271 1.47 9.08 -8.48
CA ILE A 271 2.65 9.59 -7.77
C ILE A 271 2.28 10.00 -6.34
N GLY A 272 1.24 10.82 -6.15
CA GLY A 272 0.83 11.21 -4.80
C GLY A 272 0.49 10.04 -3.87
N LEU A 273 -0.10 8.96 -4.38
CA LEU A 273 -0.32 7.76 -3.58
C LEU A 273 0.97 7.01 -3.24
N HIS A 274 1.99 7.07 -4.10
CA HIS A 274 3.32 6.54 -3.81
C HIS A 274 4.04 7.39 -2.75
N ASN A 275 4.07 8.71 -2.91
CA ASN A 275 4.77 9.60 -1.99
C ASN A 275 4.10 9.65 -0.60
N LEU A 276 2.83 9.23 -0.49
CA LEU A 276 2.20 8.96 0.81
C LEU A 276 2.96 7.88 1.60
N GLY A 277 3.41 6.81 0.93
CA GLY A 277 4.22 5.75 1.52
C GLY A 277 5.62 6.24 1.90
N GLU A 278 6.26 7.04 1.05
CA GLU A 278 7.55 7.69 1.36
C GLU A 278 7.48 8.57 2.60
N GLY A 279 6.45 9.40 2.68
CA GLY A 279 6.18 10.22 3.85
C GLY A 279 6.08 9.35 5.09
N LEU A 280 5.32 8.25 5.01
CA LEU A 280 5.16 7.32 6.12
C LEU A 280 6.48 6.69 6.55
N ALA A 281 7.36 6.32 5.61
CA ALA A 281 8.70 5.83 5.89
C ALA A 281 9.56 6.84 6.65
N ILE A 282 9.55 8.11 6.21
CA ILE A 282 10.24 9.21 6.90
C ILE A 282 9.70 9.35 8.33
N GLY A 283 8.37 9.46 8.48
CA GLY A 283 7.74 9.60 9.79
C GLY A 283 8.07 8.44 10.73
N ALA A 284 8.00 7.21 10.23
CA ALA A 284 8.30 5.99 10.97
C ALA A 284 9.76 5.97 11.47
N SER A 285 10.73 6.25 10.59
CA SER A 285 12.17 6.24 10.93
C SER A 285 12.50 7.24 12.04
N TYR A 286 11.91 8.43 12.00
CA TYR A 286 12.07 9.41 13.08
C TYR A 286 11.33 9.02 14.36
N ALA A 287 10.20 8.30 14.25
CA ALA A 287 9.45 7.82 15.41
C ALA A 287 10.12 6.65 16.14
N THR A 288 10.98 5.89 15.45
CA THR A 288 11.79 4.79 16.01
C THR A 288 13.20 5.21 16.43
N GLY A 289 13.57 6.48 16.25
CA GLY A 289 14.88 7.01 16.62
C GLY A 289 15.96 6.85 15.54
N GLU A 290 15.62 6.28 14.39
CA GLU A 290 16.53 6.05 13.25
C GLU A 290 16.70 7.33 12.39
N ILE A 291 17.21 8.39 13.01
CA ILE A 291 17.35 9.72 12.39
C ILE A 291 18.25 9.69 11.15
N ALA A 292 19.32 8.89 11.19
CA ALA A 292 20.24 8.73 10.06
C ALA A 292 19.47 8.16 8.85
N LEU A 293 18.76 7.04 9.04
CA LEU A 293 17.91 6.44 8.01
C LEU A 293 16.88 7.46 7.49
N GLY A 294 16.16 8.13 8.38
CA GLY A 294 15.18 9.15 8.02
C GLY A 294 15.77 10.29 7.17
N THR A 295 16.99 10.74 7.48
CA THR A 295 17.69 11.77 6.72
C THR A 295 18.09 11.27 5.32
N PHE A 296 18.58 10.03 5.22
CA PHE A 296 18.91 9.41 3.95
C PHE A 296 17.68 9.23 3.06
N LEU A 297 16.56 8.77 3.64
CA LEU A 297 15.28 8.66 2.93
C LEU A 297 14.85 10.03 2.37
N VAL A 298 14.91 11.11 3.15
CA VAL A 298 14.57 12.46 2.67
C VAL A 298 15.43 12.88 1.47
N ILE A 299 16.74 12.61 1.50
CA ILE A 299 17.64 12.97 0.39
C ILE A 299 17.36 12.11 -0.84
N GLY A 300 17.23 10.79 -0.67
CA GLY A 300 16.88 9.87 -1.76
C GLY A 300 15.55 10.26 -2.40
N PHE A 301 14.55 10.58 -1.57
CA PHE A 301 13.25 11.00 -2.04
C PHE A 301 13.24 12.39 -2.69
N LEU A 302 14.10 13.30 -2.23
CA LEU A 302 14.26 14.58 -2.92
C LEU A 302 14.75 14.39 -4.36
N LEU A 303 15.72 13.50 -4.57
CA LEU A 303 16.31 13.26 -5.88
C LEU A 303 15.31 12.63 -6.85
N HIS A 304 14.61 11.57 -6.47
CA HIS A 304 13.68 10.91 -7.40
C HIS A 304 12.40 11.72 -7.65
N ASN A 305 11.89 12.48 -6.67
CA ASN A 305 10.62 13.21 -6.78
C ASN A 305 10.77 14.39 -7.75
N THR A 306 12.00 14.88 -7.89
CA THR A 306 12.37 15.84 -8.93
C THR A 306 12.17 15.26 -10.33
N THR A 307 12.50 13.99 -10.53
CA THR A 307 12.31 13.31 -11.82
C THR A 307 10.86 12.90 -12.08
N GLU A 308 10.05 12.70 -11.04
CA GLU A 308 8.64 12.38 -11.18
C GLU A 308 7.83 13.57 -11.72
N GLY A 309 8.19 14.80 -11.34
CA GLY A 309 7.63 16.01 -11.92
C GLY A 309 7.80 16.08 -13.44
N LEU A 310 8.89 15.51 -13.98
CA LEU A 310 9.10 15.36 -15.43
C LEU A 310 8.04 14.44 -16.07
N GLY A 311 7.70 13.34 -15.39
CA GLY A 311 6.64 12.42 -15.80
C GLY A 311 5.27 13.09 -15.86
N ILE A 312 4.98 14.00 -14.93
CA ILE A 312 3.73 14.78 -14.90
C ILE A 312 3.64 15.76 -16.07
N VAL A 313 4.75 16.46 -16.41
CA VAL A 313 4.73 17.51 -17.46
C VAL A 313 4.90 16.97 -18.87
N THR A 314 5.45 15.76 -19.05
CA THR A 314 5.68 15.16 -20.38
C THR A 314 4.41 15.00 -21.23
N PRO A 315 3.25 14.56 -20.69
CA PRO A 315 1.99 14.60 -21.43
C PRO A 315 1.57 16.01 -21.86
N LEU A 316 1.99 17.04 -21.11
CA LEU A 316 1.61 18.45 -21.29
C LEU A 316 2.55 19.23 -22.21
N ALA A 317 3.57 18.59 -22.79
CA ALA A 317 4.57 19.24 -23.63
C ALA A 317 3.93 20.10 -24.74
N ASP A 318 3.01 19.53 -25.51
CA ASP A 318 2.35 20.21 -26.64
C ASP A 318 1.20 21.15 -26.22
N GLN A 319 0.93 21.30 -24.92
CA GLN A 319 -0.14 22.15 -24.40
C GLN A 319 0.41 23.38 -23.69
N ARG A 320 -0.46 24.37 -23.48
CA ARG A 320 -0.20 25.53 -22.59
C ARG A 320 -1.12 25.42 -21.36
N PRO A 321 -0.80 24.57 -20.37
CA PRO A 321 -1.58 24.45 -19.16
C PRO A 321 -1.52 25.77 -18.38
N ARG A 322 -2.60 26.10 -17.69
CA ARG A 322 -2.65 27.25 -16.80
C ARG A 322 -1.74 26.99 -15.59
N LEU A 323 -1.15 28.05 -15.03
CA LEU A 323 -0.30 27.92 -13.83
C LEU A 323 -1.03 27.22 -12.68
N GLY A 324 -2.30 27.55 -12.46
CA GLY A 324 -3.13 26.88 -11.44
C GLY A 324 -3.29 25.36 -11.67
N SER A 325 -3.25 24.90 -12.93
CA SER A 325 -3.26 23.46 -13.22
C SER A 325 -1.94 22.81 -12.81
N LEU A 326 -0.79 23.45 -13.05
CA LEU A 326 0.52 22.95 -12.62
C LEU A 326 0.62 22.94 -11.09
N VAL A 327 0.12 23.99 -10.43
CA VAL A 327 0.05 24.05 -8.96
C VAL A 327 -0.78 22.91 -8.39
N LEU A 328 -1.95 22.64 -8.97
CA LEU A 328 -2.81 21.55 -8.53
C LEU A 328 -2.14 20.17 -8.75
N LEU A 329 -1.49 19.97 -9.89
CA LEU A 329 -0.78 18.71 -10.17
C LEU A 329 0.40 18.48 -9.22
N GLY A 330 1.21 19.51 -8.98
CA GLY A 330 2.33 19.44 -8.03
C GLY A 330 1.86 19.23 -6.59
N ALA A 331 0.79 19.90 -6.19
CA ALA A 331 0.17 19.70 -4.88
C ALA A 331 -0.40 18.28 -4.72
N LEU A 332 -1.08 17.76 -5.75
CA LEU A 332 -1.66 16.42 -5.74
C LEU A 332 -0.60 15.32 -5.61
N ALA A 333 0.57 15.50 -6.24
CA ALA A 333 1.69 14.58 -6.16
C ALA A 333 2.53 14.75 -4.88
N GLY A 334 2.82 15.99 -4.46
CA GLY A 334 3.77 16.24 -3.37
C GLY A 334 3.19 16.29 -1.96
N ILE A 335 1.98 16.85 -1.75
CA ILE A 335 1.37 17.01 -0.41
C ILE A 335 1.14 15.68 0.32
N PRO A 336 0.77 14.57 -0.34
CA PRO A 336 0.61 13.29 0.33
C PRO A 336 1.83 12.85 1.16
N THR A 337 3.04 13.24 0.78
CA THR A 337 4.26 13.02 1.57
C THR A 337 4.19 13.61 2.97
N VAL A 338 3.60 14.81 3.12
CA VAL A 338 3.40 15.45 4.42
C VAL A 338 2.41 14.66 5.28
N ILE A 339 1.32 14.21 4.64
CA ILE A 339 0.29 13.40 5.30
C ILE A 339 0.90 12.06 5.76
N GLY A 340 1.70 11.44 4.90
CA GLY A 340 2.45 10.23 5.21
C GLY A 340 3.37 10.42 6.41
N ALA A 341 4.17 11.50 6.43
CA ALA A 341 5.09 11.81 7.53
C ALA A 341 4.38 11.96 8.87
N TRP A 342 3.20 12.59 8.90
CA TRP A 342 2.39 12.63 10.12
C TRP A 342 1.86 11.25 10.52
N ILE A 343 1.34 10.46 9.58
CA ILE A 343 0.81 9.13 9.88
C ILE A 343 1.93 8.23 10.41
N GLY A 344 3.09 8.19 9.74
CA GLY A 344 4.26 7.42 10.17
C GLY A 344 4.82 7.89 11.52
N GLY A 345 4.90 9.21 11.74
CA GLY A 345 5.44 9.78 12.97
C GLY A 345 4.58 9.51 14.20
N PHE A 346 3.26 9.69 14.07
CA PHE A 346 2.36 9.64 15.22
C PHE A 346 1.64 8.31 15.38
N THR A 347 1.38 7.59 14.28
CA THR A 347 0.52 6.39 14.25
C THR A 347 1.20 5.24 13.52
N TYR A 348 2.50 5.05 13.75
CA TYR A 348 3.21 3.86 13.26
C TYR A 348 2.47 2.58 13.67
N SER A 349 2.20 1.73 12.68
CA SER A 349 1.66 0.38 12.82
C SER A 349 2.16 -0.45 11.64
N PRO A 350 2.75 -1.63 11.88
CA PRO A 350 3.23 -2.50 10.80
C PRO A 350 2.18 -2.78 9.72
N ALA A 351 0.90 -2.93 10.11
CA ALA A 351 -0.19 -3.19 9.17
C ALA A 351 -0.46 -1.99 8.24
N LEU A 352 -0.45 -0.77 8.79
CA LEU A 352 -0.62 0.45 7.99
C LEU A 352 0.58 0.67 7.08
N THR A 353 1.80 0.53 7.62
CA THR A 353 3.04 0.65 6.86
C THR A 353 3.05 -0.30 5.66
N THR A 354 2.79 -1.59 5.90
CA THR A 354 2.66 -2.63 4.87
C THR A 354 1.65 -2.23 3.79
N LEU A 355 0.46 -1.79 4.20
CA LEU A 355 -0.62 -1.43 3.28
C LEU A 355 -0.26 -0.19 2.44
N PHE A 356 0.33 0.85 3.04
CA PHE A 356 0.67 2.08 2.32
C PHE A 356 1.81 1.88 1.32
N PHE A 357 2.84 1.11 1.66
CA PHE A 357 3.86 0.72 0.67
C PHE A 357 3.25 -0.09 -0.47
N ALA A 358 2.40 -1.08 -0.17
CA ALA A 358 1.72 -1.86 -1.19
C ALA A 358 0.79 -1.02 -2.08
N ILE A 359 0.10 -0.01 -1.52
CA ILE A 359 -0.66 0.98 -2.28
C ILE A 359 0.28 1.77 -3.21
N GLY A 360 1.43 2.22 -2.70
CA GLY A 360 2.43 2.91 -3.51
C GLY A 360 2.93 2.09 -4.70
N VAL A 361 3.22 0.81 -4.50
CA VAL A 361 3.59 -0.13 -5.58
C VAL A 361 2.47 -0.23 -6.62
N GLY A 362 1.23 -0.44 -6.16
CA GLY A 362 0.07 -0.50 -7.06
C GLY A 362 -0.17 0.79 -7.84
N ALA A 363 0.12 1.94 -7.22
CA ALA A 363 0.05 3.25 -7.86
C ALA A 363 1.14 3.43 -8.92
N ILE A 364 2.38 3.02 -8.64
CA ILE A 364 3.48 2.99 -9.61
C ILE A 364 3.11 2.13 -10.82
N ILE A 365 2.57 0.93 -10.61
CA ILE A 365 2.12 0.04 -11.69
C ILE A 365 1.11 0.76 -12.59
N ALA A 366 0.15 1.47 -11.99
CA ALA A 366 -0.85 2.25 -12.74
C ALA A 366 -0.21 3.38 -13.55
N VAL A 367 0.74 4.12 -12.96
CA VAL A 367 1.44 5.22 -13.63
C VAL A 367 2.28 4.70 -14.78
N VAL A 368 3.13 3.69 -14.55
CA VAL A 368 3.97 3.05 -15.59
C VAL A 368 3.11 2.55 -16.74
N TYR A 369 1.95 1.95 -16.45
CA TYR A 369 1.01 1.54 -17.49
C TYR A 369 0.46 2.71 -18.33
N GLU A 370 0.10 3.84 -17.70
CA GLU A 370 -0.34 5.03 -18.43
C GLU A 370 0.78 5.67 -19.26
N LEU A 371 2.01 5.72 -18.74
CA LEU A 371 3.18 6.20 -19.49
C LEU A 371 3.47 5.30 -20.68
N TYR A 372 3.45 3.98 -20.49
CA TYR A 372 3.61 3.00 -21.57
C TYR A 372 2.53 3.14 -22.65
N LYS A 373 1.27 3.38 -22.27
CA LYS A 373 0.17 3.59 -23.21
C LYS A 373 0.32 4.90 -23.98
N LEU A 374 0.72 5.97 -23.31
CA LEU A 374 1.02 7.26 -23.94
C LEU A 374 2.12 7.09 -24.99
N PHE A 375 3.13 6.31 -24.65
CA PHE A 375 4.29 6.04 -25.48
C PHE A 375 3.98 5.14 -26.69
N SER A 376 3.24 4.06 -26.48
CA SER A 376 2.82 3.12 -27.54
C SER A 376 1.94 3.77 -28.59
N ARG A 377 1.29 4.90 -28.25
CA ARG A 377 0.51 5.72 -29.20
C ARG A 377 1.36 6.69 -30.03
N ARG A 378 2.57 7.02 -29.56
CA ARG A 378 3.42 8.09 -30.11
C ARG A 378 4.54 7.59 -31.03
N ALA A 379 5.02 6.36 -30.89
CA ALA A 379 6.25 5.88 -31.54
C ALA A 379 6.06 4.62 -32.41
N GLY A 380 6.80 4.57 -33.53
CA GLY A 380 7.16 3.32 -34.20
C GLY A 380 8.42 2.74 -33.55
N ALA A 381 8.39 1.46 -33.16
CA ALA A 381 9.34 0.71 -32.32
C ALA A 381 9.25 0.92 -30.78
N GLY A 382 8.58 1.98 -30.27
CA GLY A 382 8.25 2.11 -28.84
C GLY A 382 9.45 2.00 -27.89
N LEU A 383 9.32 1.16 -26.84
CA LEU A 383 10.36 0.95 -25.80
C LEU A 383 11.58 0.21 -26.34
N ALA A 384 11.40 -0.56 -27.42
CA ALA A 384 12.46 -1.33 -28.05
C ALA A 384 13.37 -0.46 -28.94
N ALA A 385 13.06 0.83 -29.13
CA ALA A 385 13.98 1.75 -29.79
C ALA A 385 15.25 1.91 -28.94
N PRO A 386 16.48 1.83 -29.51
CA PRO A 386 17.72 1.80 -28.74
C PRO A 386 17.88 2.97 -27.75
N LEU A 387 17.51 4.19 -28.16
CA LEU A 387 17.58 5.37 -27.30
C LEU A 387 16.64 5.26 -26.09
N ASN A 388 15.44 4.73 -26.30
CA ASN A 388 14.42 4.59 -25.25
C ASN A 388 14.77 3.46 -24.27
N THR A 389 15.30 2.35 -24.79
CA THR A 389 15.87 1.28 -23.96
C THR A 389 17.02 1.83 -23.10
N ALA A 390 17.92 2.63 -23.69
CA ALA A 390 18.99 3.28 -22.93
C ALA A 390 18.42 4.21 -21.85
N GLY A 391 17.39 5.00 -22.16
CA GLY A 391 16.71 5.85 -21.18
C GLY A 391 16.18 5.05 -19.99
N PHE A 392 15.45 3.97 -20.24
CA PHE A 392 14.93 3.09 -19.19
C PHE A 392 16.05 2.50 -18.32
N LEU A 393 17.10 1.95 -18.93
CA LEU A 393 18.23 1.39 -18.20
C LEU A 393 18.99 2.46 -17.40
N VAL A 394 19.19 3.66 -17.97
CA VAL A 394 19.80 4.80 -17.26
C VAL A 394 18.95 5.20 -16.06
N GLY A 395 17.62 5.21 -16.19
CA GLY A 395 16.72 5.41 -15.06
C GLY A 395 16.97 4.41 -13.93
N MET A 396 16.98 3.11 -14.23
CA MET A 396 17.29 2.10 -13.21
C MET A 396 18.69 2.27 -12.61
N MET A 397 19.70 2.57 -13.44
CA MET A 397 21.08 2.78 -12.98
C MET A 397 21.22 4.00 -12.07
N ILE A 398 20.46 5.07 -12.31
CA ILE A 398 20.42 6.23 -11.43
C ILE A 398 19.89 5.82 -10.05
N MET A 399 18.77 5.09 -9.98
CA MET A 399 18.23 4.64 -8.69
C MET A 399 19.19 3.68 -7.96
N TYR A 400 19.74 2.72 -8.69
CA TYR A 400 20.74 1.79 -8.15
C TYR A 400 21.95 2.56 -7.59
N GLY A 401 22.45 3.54 -8.35
CA GLY A 401 23.55 4.41 -7.92
C GLY A 401 23.22 5.23 -6.69
N THR A 402 21.99 5.76 -6.58
CA THR A 402 21.56 6.46 -5.36
C THR A 402 21.52 5.52 -4.16
N GLY A 403 21.07 4.28 -4.33
CA GLY A 403 21.08 3.26 -3.28
C GLY A 403 22.49 2.95 -2.76
N LEU A 404 23.50 2.92 -3.64
CA LEU A 404 24.91 2.72 -3.23
C LEU A 404 25.51 3.87 -2.43
N LEU A 405 24.97 5.09 -2.59
CA LEU A 405 25.41 6.27 -1.85
C LEU A 405 24.74 6.38 -0.48
N VAL A 406 23.74 5.54 -0.20
CA VAL A 406 23.11 5.41 1.11
C VAL A 406 23.90 4.38 1.92
N PRO A 407 24.59 4.77 3.01
CA PRO A 407 25.19 3.81 3.93
C PRO A 407 24.09 2.95 4.56
N ALA A 408 24.26 1.64 4.51
CA ALA A 408 23.40 0.66 5.20
C ALA A 408 23.50 0.78 6.73
#